data_AF-A0A5C3FIY1-F1
#
_entry.id   AF-A0A5C3FIY1-F1
#
_cell.length_a   1.000
_cell.length_b   1.000
_cell.length_c   1.000
_cell.angle_alpha   90.00
_cell.angle_beta   90.00
_cell.angle_gamma   90.00
#
_symmetry.space_group_name_H-M   'P 1'
#
loop_
_entity.id
_entity.type
_entity.pdbx_description
1 polymer ?
#
loop_
_entity_poly.entity_id
_entity_poly.type
_entity_poly.pdbx_seq_one_letter_code
_entity_poly.pdbx_strand_id
1 'polypeptide(L)'
;MSAITPQQPPAPHPRQPDPSGALYGDVPLSVPRRCKDSPYVTILSRLDGVTAYTMRRANDSEDVTVQCKIDTRNEYLLMVGTTLHYDKSNNNEARIRCAYAPLARVIALQQPSTDLDRCMVDHANNNPLDNTAANLHWVTLSFKLNVQRRPPSSGFVGVNSS
;
A
#
# COMPACT_ATOMS: atom_id res chain seq x y z
N MET A 1 7.95 -14.48 -48.18
CA MET A 1 8.14 -13.03 -48.03
C MET A 1 7.31 -12.58 -46.85
N SER A 2 7.92 -12.36 -45.69
CA SER A 2 7.20 -11.90 -44.49
C SER A 2 7.01 -10.39 -44.58
N ALA A 3 5.76 -9.94 -44.50
CA ALA A 3 5.43 -8.52 -44.52
C ALA A 3 6.06 -7.83 -43.29
N ILE A 4 6.81 -6.77 -43.55
CA ILE A 4 7.37 -5.90 -42.50
C ILE A 4 6.21 -5.03 -42.02
N THR A 5 5.66 -5.32 -40.84
CA THR A 5 4.66 -4.46 -40.21
C THR A 5 5.31 -3.10 -39.94
N PRO A 6 4.75 -1.98 -40.43
CA PRO A 6 5.31 -0.67 -40.13
C PRO A 6 5.32 -0.44 -38.62
N GLN A 7 6.50 -0.21 -38.05
CA GLN A 7 6.63 0.23 -36.66
C GLN A 7 5.98 1.60 -36.54
N GLN A 8 4.84 1.64 -35.85
CA GLN A 8 4.18 2.88 -35.49
C GLN A 8 5.13 3.67 -34.55
N PRO A 9 5.33 4.97 -34.77
CA PRO A 9 6.17 5.76 -33.89
C PRO A 9 5.65 5.68 -32.44
N PRO A 10 6.55 5.68 -31.44
CA PRO A 10 6.17 5.60 -30.04
C PRO A 10 5.19 6.74 -29.72
N ALA A 11 4.17 6.43 -28.93
CA ALA A 11 3.18 7.41 -28.51
C ALA A 11 3.91 8.62 -27.86
N PRO A 12 3.49 9.86 -28.17
CA PRO A 12 4.10 11.04 -27.60
C PRO A 12 3.96 11.02 -26.07
N HIS A 13 4.99 11.52 -25.37
CA HIS A 13 4.92 11.61 -23.92
C HIS A 13 3.68 12.43 -23.49
N PRO A 14 2.89 11.90 -22.54
CA PRO A 14 1.68 12.55 -22.08
C PRO A 14 2.00 13.86 -21.37
N ARG A 15 1.14 14.87 -21.60
CA ARG A 15 1.28 16.23 -21.04
C ARG A 15 0.44 16.47 -19.79
N GLN A 16 -0.57 15.64 -19.58
CA GLN A 16 -1.46 15.68 -18.43
C GLN A 16 -1.35 14.33 -17.70
N PRO A 17 -1.68 14.25 -16.40
CA PRO A 17 -1.84 12.98 -15.71
C PRO A 17 -2.95 12.13 -16.33
N ASP A 18 -2.86 10.81 -16.18
CA ASP A 18 -3.95 9.94 -16.61
C ASP A 18 -5.22 10.27 -15.80
N PRO A 19 -6.41 10.40 -16.43
CA PRO A 19 -7.65 10.69 -15.72
C PRO A 19 -8.01 9.66 -14.65
N SER A 20 -7.58 8.41 -14.80
CA SER A 20 -7.75 7.36 -13.79
C SER A 20 -6.80 7.51 -12.60
N GLY A 21 -5.79 8.38 -12.71
CA GLY A 21 -4.65 8.54 -11.81
C GLY A 21 -3.57 7.47 -11.97
N ALA A 22 -3.71 6.57 -12.94
CA ALA A 22 -2.68 5.60 -13.31
C ALA A 22 -1.39 6.29 -13.78
N LEU A 23 -0.25 5.71 -13.43
CA LEU A 23 1.03 6.06 -14.05
C LEU A 23 1.06 5.59 -15.49
N TYR A 24 1.58 6.42 -16.38
CA TYR A 24 1.71 6.04 -17.79
C TYR A 24 2.71 4.90 -17.99
N GLY A 25 2.33 3.95 -18.85
CA GLY A 25 3.11 2.78 -19.20
C GLY A 25 2.31 1.49 -19.06
N ASP A 26 2.70 0.50 -19.86
CA ASP A 26 2.15 -0.84 -19.81
C ASP A 26 2.64 -1.60 -18.57
N VAL A 27 1.79 -2.48 -18.05
CA VAL A 27 2.16 -3.36 -16.93
C VAL A 27 2.84 -4.64 -17.45
N PRO A 28 3.86 -5.18 -16.75
CA PRO A 28 4.40 -4.69 -15.47
C PRO A 28 5.23 -3.41 -15.63
N LEU A 29 4.98 -2.42 -14.77
CA LEU A 29 5.61 -1.11 -14.80
C LEU A 29 6.51 -0.91 -13.58
N SER A 30 7.82 -0.81 -13.81
CA SER A 30 8.78 -0.43 -12.76
C SER A 30 8.73 1.08 -12.52
N VAL A 31 8.36 1.48 -11.31
CA VAL A 31 8.28 2.89 -10.93
C VAL A 31 9.70 3.43 -10.74
N PRO A 32 10.05 4.59 -11.35
CA PRO A 32 11.36 5.20 -11.17
C PRO A 32 11.67 5.48 -9.69
N ARG A 33 12.91 5.18 -9.29
CA ARG A 33 13.37 5.44 -7.93
C ARG A 33 13.92 6.85 -7.80
N ARG A 34 13.57 7.53 -6.70
CA ARG A 34 14.05 8.88 -6.39
C ARG A 34 15.53 8.90 -5.99
N CYS A 35 15.97 7.92 -5.21
CA CYS A 35 17.36 7.77 -4.79
C CYS A 35 17.72 6.29 -4.63
N LYS A 36 19.02 6.00 -4.44
CA LYS A 36 19.54 4.62 -4.31
C LYS A 36 18.87 3.81 -3.19
N ASP A 37 18.47 4.48 -2.11
CA ASP A 37 17.88 3.86 -0.92
C ASP A 37 16.35 3.76 -1.00
N SER A 38 15.73 4.34 -2.03
CA SER A 38 14.30 4.19 -2.28
C SER A 38 13.96 2.73 -2.60
N PRO A 39 12.78 2.23 -2.17
CA PRO A 39 12.36 0.88 -2.50
C PRO A 39 12.18 0.72 -4.02
N TYR A 40 12.31 -0.52 -4.48
CA TYR A 40 11.80 -0.92 -5.79
C TYR A 40 10.29 -1.10 -5.69
N VAL A 41 9.58 -0.54 -6.67
CA VAL A 41 8.12 -0.65 -6.79
C VAL A 41 7.82 -1.10 -8.21
N THR A 42 7.06 -2.18 -8.35
CA THR A 42 6.63 -2.70 -9.65
C THR A 42 5.12 -2.86 -9.65
N ILE A 43 4.44 -2.10 -10.50
CA ILE A 43 3.01 -2.25 -10.74
C ILE A 43 2.81 -3.50 -11.59
N LEU A 44 1.98 -4.42 -11.11
CA LEU A 44 1.74 -5.72 -11.76
C LEU A 44 0.47 -5.71 -12.60
N SER A 45 -0.61 -5.11 -12.09
CA SER A 45 -1.90 -5.08 -12.76
C SER A 45 -2.78 -3.94 -12.26
N ARG A 46 -3.71 -3.50 -13.11
CA ARG A 46 -4.78 -2.55 -12.79
C ARG A 46 -6.10 -3.21 -13.14
N LEU A 47 -6.95 -3.45 -12.14
CA LEU A 47 -8.25 -4.09 -12.33
C LEU A 47 -9.28 -3.38 -11.47
N ASP A 48 -10.41 -3.00 -12.07
CA ASP A 48 -11.54 -2.36 -11.39
C ASP A 48 -11.16 -1.15 -10.51
N GLY A 49 -10.22 -0.33 -11.00
CA GLY A 49 -9.73 0.85 -10.28
C GLY A 49 -8.80 0.54 -9.10
N VAL A 50 -8.35 -0.71 -8.96
CA VAL A 50 -7.36 -1.15 -7.98
C VAL A 50 -6.06 -1.54 -8.67
N THR A 51 -4.96 -1.03 -8.14
CA THR A 51 -3.61 -1.36 -8.57
C THR A 51 -2.99 -2.37 -7.61
N ALA A 52 -2.60 -3.52 -8.15
CA ALA A 52 -1.75 -4.49 -7.46
C ALA A 52 -0.29 -4.24 -7.83
N TYR A 53 0.57 -4.19 -6.82
CA TYR A 53 2.00 -3.88 -7.01
C TYR A 53 2.85 -4.60 -5.98
N THR A 54 4.14 -4.75 -6.27
CA THR A 54 5.12 -5.24 -5.32
C THR A 54 6.01 -4.12 -4.81
N MET A 55 6.51 -4.29 -3.58
CA MET A 55 7.58 -3.46 -3.04
C MET A 55 8.71 -4.32 -2.50
N ARG A 56 9.94 -3.80 -2.62
CA ARG A 56 11.15 -4.37 -2.04
C ARG A 56 12.08 -3.26 -1.57
N ARG A 57 12.71 -3.36 -0.40
CA ARG A 57 13.71 -2.36 0.03
C ARG A 57 14.95 -2.47 -0.85
N ALA A 58 15.67 -1.35 -1.03
CA ALA A 58 16.86 -1.32 -1.89
C ALA A 58 17.93 -2.37 -1.53
N ASN A 59 18.07 -2.69 -0.24
CA ASN A 59 19.08 -3.60 0.30
C ASN A 59 18.59 -5.04 0.53
N ASP A 60 17.31 -5.32 0.25
CA ASP A 60 16.76 -6.68 0.38
C ASP A 60 17.05 -7.50 -0.89
N SER A 61 17.20 -8.83 -0.75
CA SER A 61 17.28 -9.74 -1.91
C SER A 61 15.97 -9.73 -2.69
N GLU A 62 16.03 -10.06 -3.99
CA GLU A 62 14.86 -10.03 -4.89
C GLU A 62 13.71 -10.92 -4.42
N ASP A 63 14.01 -12.03 -3.75
CA ASP A 63 13.02 -12.95 -3.19
C ASP A 63 12.22 -12.34 -2.03
N VAL A 64 12.67 -11.23 -1.45
CA VAL A 64 12.01 -10.53 -0.34
C VAL A 64 11.17 -9.38 -0.90
N THR A 65 10.13 -9.73 -1.64
CA THR A 65 9.12 -8.79 -2.13
C THR A 65 7.82 -8.95 -1.34
N VAL A 66 7.12 -7.84 -1.14
CA VAL A 66 5.78 -7.84 -0.53
C VAL A 66 4.73 -7.41 -1.55
N GLN A 67 3.57 -8.05 -1.50
CA GLN A 67 2.42 -7.75 -2.35
C GLN A 67 1.55 -6.69 -1.70
N CYS A 68 1.21 -5.65 -2.45
CA CYS A 68 0.50 -4.48 -1.98
C CYS A 68 -0.66 -4.13 -2.90
N LYS A 69 -1.64 -3.39 -2.37
CA LYS A 69 -2.77 -2.85 -3.13
C LYS A 69 -3.02 -1.39 -2.78
N ILE A 70 -3.47 -0.63 -3.78
CA ILE A 70 -3.87 0.77 -3.65
C ILE A 70 -4.94 1.07 -4.71
N ASP A 71 -5.80 2.06 -4.49
CA ASP A 71 -6.66 2.56 -5.57
C ASP A 71 -5.79 3.15 -6.69
N THR A 72 -6.11 2.86 -7.95
CA THR A 72 -5.36 3.34 -9.12
C THR A 72 -5.23 4.86 -9.15
N ARG A 73 -6.27 5.58 -8.69
CA ARG A 73 -6.24 7.04 -8.56
C ARG A 73 -5.14 7.60 -7.64
N ASN A 74 -4.61 6.74 -6.78
CA ASN A 74 -3.59 7.06 -5.78
C ASN A 74 -2.19 6.55 -6.18
N GLU A 75 -2.00 5.99 -7.39
CA GLU A 75 -0.68 5.52 -7.84
C GLU A 75 0.40 6.61 -7.81
N TYR A 76 0.02 7.88 -8.01
CA TYR A 76 0.96 9.01 -7.92
C TYR A 76 1.71 9.04 -6.57
N LEU A 77 1.10 8.56 -5.48
CA LEU A 77 1.75 8.47 -4.15
C LEU A 77 3.00 7.58 -4.19
N LEU A 78 3.03 6.57 -5.05
CA LEU A 78 4.18 5.67 -5.22
C LEU A 78 5.42 6.43 -5.71
N MET A 79 5.24 7.56 -6.41
CA MET A 79 6.35 8.40 -6.90
C MET A 79 6.89 9.40 -5.85
N VAL A 80 6.12 9.74 -4.82
CA VAL A 80 6.42 10.88 -3.92
C VAL A 80 7.31 10.50 -2.72
N GLY A 81 7.98 9.35 -2.80
CA GLY A 81 8.85 8.83 -1.74
C GLY A 81 8.10 7.91 -0.77
N THR A 82 7.53 6.84 -1.33
CA THR A 82 7.06 5.72 -0.51
C THR A 82 8.24 4.89 0.00
N THR A 83 8.12 4.38 1.22
CA THR A 83 9.13 3.53 1.84
C THR A 83 8.46 2.29 2.44
N LEU A 84 9.17 1.16 2.37
CA LEU A 84 8.76 -0.09 3.00
C LEU A 84 9.44 -0.20 4.38
N HIS A 85 8.64 -0.29 5.43
CA HIS A 85 9.08 -0.43 6.81
C HIS A 85 8.60 -1.75 7.40
N TYR A 86 9.39 -2.31 8.31
CA TYR A 86 9.02 -3.49 9.09
C TYR A 86 8.90 -3.08 10.55
N ASP A 87 7.74 -3.30 11.15
CA ASP A 87 7.49 -2.96 12.55
C ASP A 87 8.03 -4.07 13.46
N LYS A 88 9.23 -3.84 14.01
CA LYS A 88 9.88 -4.80 14.91
C LYS A 88 9.09 -5.10 16.18
N SER A 89 8.26 -4.15 16.64
CA SER A 89 7.43 -4.31 17.84
C SER A 89 6.19 -5.18 17.58
N ASN A 90 5.84 -5.36 16.31
CA ASN A 90 4.66 -6.09 15.87
C ASN A 90 5.06 -7.18 14.88
N ASN A 91 5.79 -8.19 15.35
CA ASN A 91 6.16 -9.38 14.57
C ASN A 91 6.81 -9.10 13.20
N ASN A 92 7.60 -8.02 13.08
CA ASN A 92 8.17 -7.56 11.82
C ASN A 92 7.14 -7.36 10.70
N GLU A 93 5.94 -6.90 11.04
CA GLU A 93 4.89 -6.72 10.04
C GLU A 93 5.23 -5.59 9.07
N ALA A 94 5.06 -5.84 7.77
CA ALA A 94 5.37 -4.86 6.73
C ALA A 94 4.34 -3.72 6.72
N ARG A 95 4.82 -2.50 6.51
CA ARG A 95 4.04 -1.26 6.46
C ARG A 95 4.60 -0.33 5.40
N ILE A 96 3.73 0.39 4.73
CA ILE A 96 4.11 1.40 3.75
C ILE A 96 3.98 2.78 4.38
N ARG A 97 5.01 3.61 4.22
CA ARG A 97 4.95 5.03 4.55
C ARG A 97 5.05 5.86 3.29
N CYS A 98 4.45 7.04 3.31
CA CYS A 98 4.65 8.10 2.34
C CYS A 98 5.31 9.27 3.10
N ALA A 99 6.56 9.59 2.74
CA ALA A 99 7.44 10.41 3.59
C ALA A 99 7.48 9.87 5.04
N TYR A 100 6.94 10.60 6.01
CA TYR A 100 6.96 10.21 7.43
C TYR A 100 5.64 9.62 7.94
N ALA A 101 4.57 9.64 7.13
CA ALA A 101 3.24 9.20 7.54
C ALA A 101 2.91 7.80 7.01
N PRO A 102 2.13 6.97 7.73
CA PRO A 102 1.58 5.72 7.19
C PRO A 102 0.75 6.00 5.92
N LEU A 103 0.97 5.21 4.86
CA LEU A 103 0.28 5.39 3.58
C LEU A 103 -1.25 5.30 3.75
N ALA A 104 -1.72 4.33 4.52
CA ALA A 104 -3.13 4.18 4.89
C ALA A 104 -3.72 5.49 5.45
N ARG A 105 -2.99 6.20 6.31
CA ARG A 105 -3.46 7.47 6.87
C ARG A 105 -3.52 8.58 5.82
N VAL A 106 -2.52 8.66 4.93
CA VAL A 106 -2.53 9.62 3.82
C VAL A 106 -3.73 9.43 2.92
N ILE A 107 -4.09 8.18 2.62
CA ILE A 107 -5.26 7.84 1.79
C ILE A 107 -6.56 8.13 2.55
N ALA A 108 -6.68 7.67 3.81
CA ALA A 108 -7.88 7.91 4.62
C ALA A 108 -8.17 9.39 4.86
N LEU A 109 -7.15 10.26 4.89
CA LEU A 109 -7.32 11.71 5.03
C LEU A 109 -7.97 12.38 3.80
N GLN A 110 -8.04 11.70 2.65
CA GLN A 110 -8.82 12.18 1.51
C GLN A 110 -10.33 12.11 1.78
N GLN A 111 -10.75 11.30 2.75
CA GLN A 111 -12.13 11.15 3.22
C GLN A 111 -12.13 11.10 4.76
N PRO A 112 -11.92 12.24 5.44
CA PRO A 112 -11.80 12.27 6.88
C PRO A 112 -13.12 11.91 7.57
N SER A 113 -13.03 11.31 8.75
CA SER A 113 -14.18 11.13 9.63
C SER A 113 -14.76 12.48 10.07
N THR A 114 -16.08 12.59 10.10
CA THR A 114 -16.79 13.71 10.74
C THR A 114 -16.96 13.51 12.24
N ASP A 115 -16.78 12.28 12.73
CA ASP A 115 -16.77 11.93 14.15
C ASP A 115 -15.36 12.14 14.72
N LEU A 116 -15.25 13.03 15.70
CA LEU A 116 -13.99 13.46 16.32
C LEU A 116 -13.30 12.33 17.11
N ASP A 117 -14.07 11.35 17.61
CA ASP A 117 -13.51 10.24 18.38
C ASP A 117 -12.84 9.18 17.48
N ARG A 118 -13.17 9.18 16.18
CA ARG A 118 -12.59 8.25 15.19
C ARG A 118 -11.30 8.81 14.59
N CYS A 119 -10.25 8.81 15.39
CA CYS A 119 -8.96 9.42 15.07
C CYS A 119 -7.89 8.45 14.53
N MET A 120 -8.16 7.14 14.54
CA MET A 120 -7.26 6.06 14.12
C MET A 120 -7.70 5.45 12.80
N VAL A 121 -6.75 4.92 12.01
CA VAL A 121 -7.05 4.21 10.76
C VAL A 121 -6.85 2.71 10.97
N ASP A 122 -7.81 1.92 10.52
CA ASP A 122 -7.82 0.47 10.56
C ASP A 122 -8.04 -0.13 9.18
N HIS A 123 -7.49 -1.32 8.97
CA HIS A 123 -7.63 -2.11 7.75
C HIS A 123 -8.67 -3.20 8.01
N ALA A 124 -9.80 -3.16 7.31
CA ALA A 124 -10.94 -4.08 7.55
C ALA A 124 -10.54 -5.56 7.43
N ASN A 125 -9.65 -5.87 6.48
CA ASN A 125 -9.14 -7.22 6.24
C ASN A 125 -7.90 -7.58 7.07
N ASN A 126 -7.48 -6.74 8.03
CA ASN A 126 -6.24 -6.88 8.79
C ASN A 126 -4.96 -6.98 7.94
N ASN A 127 -5.02 -6.64 6.64
CA ASN A 127 -3.86 -6.61 5.76
C ASN A 127 -3.33 -5.17 5.64
N PRO A 128 -2.19 -4.85 6.27
CA PRO A 128 -1.61 -3.51 6.26
C PRO A 128 -1.09 -3.03 4.90
N LEU A 129 -0.91 -3.96 3.95
CA LEU A 129 -0.42 -3.68 2.60
C LEU A 129 -1.57 -3.45 1.61
N ASP A 130 -2.83 -3.68 2.02
CA ASP A 130 -4.01 -3.35 1.24
C ASP A 130 -4.52 -1.94 1.61
N ASN A 131 -3.99 -0.93 0.93
CA ASN A 131 -4.25 0.47 1.21
C ASN A 131 -5.38 1.04 0.33
N THR A 132 -6.28 0.20 -0.17
CA THR A 132 -7.48 0.64 -0.90
C THR A 132 -8.43 1.39 0.03
N ALA A 133 -9.00 2.50 -0.42
CA ALA A 133 -9.87 3.34 0.41
C ALA A 133 -11.07 2.56 0.98
N ALA A 134 -11.60 1.61 0.21
CA ALA A 134 -12.69 0.73 0.64
C ALA A 134 -12.32 -0.19 1.82
N ASN A 135 -11.03 -0.51 1.99
CA ASN A 135 -10.51 -1.34 3.09
C ASN A 135 -10.14 -0.50 4.33
N LEU A 136 -10.13 0.83 4.23
CA LEU A 136 -9.68 1.72 5.31
C LEU A 136 -10.88 2.31 6.06
N HIS A 137 -10.83 2.23 7.38
CA HIS A 137 -11.85 2.81 8.25
C HIS A 137 -11.25 3.71 9.31
N TRP A 138 -11.90 4.85 9.52
CA TRP A 138 -11.69 5.67 10.71
C TRP A 138 -12.37 4.99 11.90
N VAL A 139 -11.58 4.66 12.91
CA VAL A 139 -12.01 3.98 14.13
C VAL A 139 -11.57 4.76 15.36
N THR A 140 -12.23 4.52 16.48
CA THR A 140 -11.80 5.07 17.76
C THR A 140 -10.54 4.37 18.26
N LEU A 141 -9.80 5.03 19.15
CA LEU A 141 -8.66 4.40 19.83
C LEU A 141 -9.09 3.15 20.61
N SER A 142 -10.25 3.20 21.29
CA SER A 142 -10.79 2.08 22.05
C SER A 142 -11.12 0.87 21.18
N PHE A 143 -11.61 1.08 19.95
CA PHE A 143 -11.83 -0.01 19.01
C PHE A 143 -10.49 -0.64 18.59
N LYS A 144 -9.51 0.18 18.21
CA LYS A 144 -8.20 -0.31 17.74
C LYS A 144 -7.47 -1.14 18.81
N LEU A 145 -7.49 -0.70 20.06
CA LEU A 145 -6.92 -1.44 21.19
C LEU A 145 -7.65 -2.76 21.46
N ASN A 146 -8.94 -2.82 21.15
CA ASN A 146 -9.74 -4.04 21.25
C ASN A 146 -9.54 -5.00 20.07
N VAL A 147 -9.16 -4.55 18.87
CA VAL A 147 -8.91 -5.44 17.73
C VAL A 147 -7.56 -6.15 17.84
N GLN A 148 -6.60 -5.60 18.59
CA GLN A 148 -5.36 -6.30 18.98
C GLN A 148 -5.60 -7.48 19.97
N ARG A 149 -6.80 -8.07 19.98
CA ARG A 149 -7.19 -9.21 20.81
C ARG A 149 -6.31 -10.41 20.46
N ARG A 150 -5.26 -10.53 21.28
CA ARG A 150 -4.57 -11.72 21.78
C ARG A 150 -4.89 -13.01 21.03
N PRO A 151 -3.88 -13.82 20.60
CA PRO A 151 -4.14 -15.25 20.38
C PRO A 151 -4.87 -15.77 21.63
N PRO A 152 -5.84 -16.69 21.50
CA PRO A 152 -6.60 -17.13 22.66
C PRO A 152 -5.63 -17.69 23.70
N SER A 153 -5.29 -16.89 24.71
CA SER A 153 -4.66 -17.39 25.91
C SER A 153 -5.77 -18.15 26.61
N SER A 154 -5.73 -19.47 26.53
CA SER A 154 -6.49 -20.33 27.42
C SER A 154 -6.12 -19.96 28.86
N GLY A 155 -6.92 -19.09 29.49
CA GLY A 155 -6.70 -18.69 30.86
C GLY A 155 -6.99 -17.21 31.10
N PHE A 156 -8.00 -16.97 31.93
CA PHE A 156 -8.04 -15.74 32.72
C PHE A 156 -6.86 -15.75 33.69
N VAL A 157 -6.16 -14.63 33.81
CA VAL A 157 -5.13 -14.46 34.84
C VAL A 157 -5.82 -14.52 36.21
N GLY A 158 -5.43 -15.47 37.05
CA GLY A 158 -5.90 -15.58 38.44
C GLY A 158 -6.86 -16.73 38.75
N VAL A 159 -7.14 -17.63 37.81
CA VAL A 159 -7.94 -18.84 38.09
C VAL A 159 -7.01 -20.04 38.24
N ASN A 160 -6.67 -20.40 39.47
CA ASN A 160 -6.09 -21.71 39.77
C ASN A 160 -7.23 -22.72 39.81
N SER A 161 -7.21 -23.70 38.90
CA SER A 161 -8.01 -24.91 39.04
C SER A 161 -7.55 -25.66 40.28
N SER A 162 -8.52 -25.93 41.16
CA SER A 162 -8.39 -26.68 42.42
C SER A 162 -8.00 -28.13 42.18
#